data_AF-A0A814UE74-F1
#
_entry.id   AF-A0A814UE74-F1
#
_cell.length_a   1.000
_cell.length_b   1.000
_cell.length_c   1.000
_cell.angle_alpha   90.00
_cell.angle_beta   90.00
_cell.angle_gamma   90.00
#
_symmetry.space_group_name_H-M   'P 1'
#
loop_
_entity.id
_entity.type
_entity.pdbx_description
1 polymer ?
#
loop_
_entity_poly.entity_id
_entity_poly.type
_entity_poly.pdbx_seq_one_letter_code
_entity_poly.pdbx_strand_id
1 'polypeptide(L)'
;MYQPSQMTGTKWQCIEYARRWLFIRKGCIFKDASMAAQMWDQLSYVERVIDGKLFPLKRYSNGSPKPPKKGSLLICKQTSDFPVSHVTVIVDTVITFISHLGSNKI
;
A
#
# COMPACT_ATOMS: atom_id res chain seq x y z
N MET A 1 22.99 -0.73 15.28
CA MET A 1 21.73 0.00 15.56
C MET A 1 21.35 0.77 14.29
N TYR A 2 20.34 0.33 13.54
CA TYR A 2 19.95 0.96 12.26
C TYR A 2 19.10 2.20 12.53
N GLN A 3 19.42 3.34 11.90
CA GLN A 3 18.58 4.53 12.04
C GLN A 3 17.29 4.38 11.20
N PRO A 4 16.12 4.82 11.70
CA PRO A 4 14.85 4.68 10.99
C PRO A 4 14.90 5.23 9.55
N SER A 5 15.61 6.33 9.33
CA SER A 5 15.77 6.94 8.00
C SER A 5 16.57 6.11 6.99
N GLN A 6 17.44 5.21 7.46
CA GLN A 6 18.19 4.31 6.57
C GLN A 6 17.34 3.09 6.19
N MET A 7 16.37 2.71 7.03
CA MET A 7 15.47 1.57 6.78
C MET A 7 14.24 1.97 5.96
N THR A 8 13.74 3.20 6.11
CA THR A 8 12.46 3.58 5.51
C THR A 8 12.58 3.95 4.04
N GLY A 9 13.73 4.45 3.58
CA GLY A 9 13.99 4.80 2.18
C GLY A 9 14.33 6.28 2.00
N THR A 10 14.35 6.76 0.77
CA THR A 10 14.67 8.17 0.47
C THR A 10 13.63 9.11 1.07
N LYS A 11 14.05 9.95 2.03
CA LYS A 11 13.22 11.05 2.54
C LYS A 11 12.83 11.96 1.37
N TRP A 12 11.57 12.31 1.11
CA TRP A 12 10.28 12.04 1.78
C TRP A 12 9.30 11.36 0.81
N GLN A 13 9.77 10.31 0.13
CA GLN A 13 9.04 9.64 -0.93
C GLN A 13 7.87 8.80 -0.41
N CYS A 14 6.89 8.53 -1.28
CA CYS A 14 5.70 7.74 -0.93
C CYS A 14 6.02 6.35 -0.36
N ILE A 15 7.05 5.70 -0.88
CA ILE A 15 7.54 4.40 -0.40
C ILE A 15 8.12 4.52 1.03
N GLU A 16 8.84 5.62 1.32
CA GLU A 16 9.38 5.90 2.65
C GLU A 16 8.27 6.02 3.69
N TYR A 17 7.25 6.82 3.38
CA TYR A 17 6.12 7.02 4.26
C TYR A 17 5.39 5.70 4.54
N ALA A 18 5.10 4.91 3.50
CA ALA A 18 4.40 3.63 3.65
C ALA A 18 5.20 2.65 4.52
N ARG A 19 6.52 2.55 4.31
CA ARG A 19 7.39 1.67 5.10
C ARG A 19 7.47 2.13 6.55
N ARG A 20 7.64 3.43 6.79
CA ARG A 20 7.67 4.02 8.14
C ARG A 20 6.35 3.82 8.87
N TRP A 21 5.23 3.99 8.18
CA TRP A 21 3.90 3.77 8.77
C TRP A 21 3.75 2.31 9.24
N LEU A 22 4.14 1.33 8.42
CA LEU A 22 4.09 -0.09 8.80
C LEU A 22 5.00 -0.39 9.99
N PHE A 23 6.19 0.20 10.01
CA PHE A 23 7.12 0.03 11.13
C PHE A 23 6.50 0.54 12.43
N ILE A 24 6.04 1.79 12.45
CA ILE A 24 5.50 2.44 13.64
C ILE A 24 4.19 1.78 14.10
N ARG A 25 3.29 1.41 13.17
CA ARG A 25 1.92 0.98 13.52
C ARG A 25 1.75 -0.52 13.61
N LYS A 26 2.64 -1.31 13.01
CA LYS A 26 2.54 -2.77 12.92
C LYS A 26 3.82 -3.51 13.30
N GLY A 27 4.94 -2.81 13.51
CA GLY A 27 6.23 -3.43 13.77
C GLY A 27 6.77 -4.21 12.57
N CYS A 28 6.28 -3.92 11.36
CA CYS A 28 6.64 -4.64 10.14
C CYS A 28 7.23 -3.70 9.08
N ILE A 29 8.00 -4.26 8.16
CA ILE A 29 8.54 -3.60 6.97
C ILE A 29 8.33 -4.46 5.74
N PHE A 30 8.33 -3.86 4.55
CA PHE A 30 8.46 -4.58 3.28
C PHE A 30 9.85 -4.33 2.70
N LYS A 31 10.39 -5.32 1.96
CA LYS A 31 11.69 -5.26 1.29
C LYS A 31 11.73 -4.17 0.20
N ASP A 32 12.92 -3.91 -0.33
CA ASP A 32 13.11 -2.80 -1.26
C ASP A 32 12.23 -2.88 -2.50
N ALA A 33 11.56 -1.76 -2.76
CA ALA A 33 10.79 -1.49 -3.95
C ALA A 33 11.36 -0.19 -4.53
N SER A 34 11.90 -0.28 -5.75
CA SER A 34 12.48 0.88 -6.44
C SER A 34 11.41 1.85 -6.95
N MET A 35 10.23 1.32 -7.30
CA MET A 35 9.08 2.10 -7.78
C MET A 35 7.79 1.60 -7.13
N ALA A 36 6.87 2.53 -6.84
CA ALA A 36 5.59 2.17 -6.23
C ALA A 36 4.76 1.23 -7.12
N ALA A 37 4.84 1.38 -8.45
CA ALA A 37 4.14 0.49 -9.38
C ALA A 37 4.59 -0.98 -9.23
N GLN A 38 5.88 -1.21 -8.97
CA GLN A 38 6.44 -2.56 -8.83
C GLN A 38 6.01 -3.24 -7.52
N MET A 39 5.60 -2.47 -6.52
CA MET A 39 5.14 -3.01 -5.24
C MET A 39 3.97 -3.98 -5.42
N TRP A 40 3.11 -3.74 -6.43
CA TRP A 40 1.94 -4.58 -6.68
C TRP A 40 2.37 -6.01 -7.01
N ASP A 41 3.34 -6.18 -7.92
CA ASP A 41 3.77 -7.51 -8.36
C ASP A 41 4.81 -8.12 -7.40
N GLN A 42 5.73 -7.31 -6.88
CA GLN A 42 6.89 -7.80 -6.12
C GLN A 42 6.60 -8.09 -4.64
N LEU A 43 5.67 -7.36 -4.00
CA LEU A 43 5.44 -7.51 -2.56
C LEU A 43 4.49 -8.67 -2.25
N SER A 44 5.08 -9.79 -1.82
CA SER A 44 4.32 -10.98 -1.40
C SER A 44 4.19 -11.12 0.11
N TYR A 45 4.99 -10.40 0.89
CA TYR A 45 4.96 -10.43 2.35
C TYR A 45 5.47 -9.12 2.97
N VAL A 46 5.12 -8.91 4.22
CA VAL A 46 5.83 -7.99 5.13
C VAL A 46 6.56 -8.80 6.20
N GLU A 47 7.67 -8.29 6.69
CA GLU A 47 8.51 -8.92 7.69
C GLU A 47 8.41 -8.13 9.00
N ARG A 48 8.17 -8.84 10.11
CA ARG A 48 8.18 -8.23 11.44
C ARG A 48 9.61 -8.05 11.92
N VAL A 49 9.93 -6.83 12.36
CA VAL A 49 11.31 -6.42 12.64
C VAL A 49 11.93 -7.14 13.83
N ILE A 50 11.13 -7.53 14.83
CA ILE A 50 11.66 -8.10 16.08
C ILE A 50 12.16 -9.54 15.94
N ASP A 51 11.65 -10.30 14.97
CA ASP A 51 11.89 -11.75 14.87
C ASP A 51 11.94 -12.27 13.43
N GLY A 52 11.86 -11.40 12.43
CA GLY A 52 11.90 -11.78 11.02
C GLY A 52 10.66 -12.53 10.53
N LYS A 53 9.58 -12.61 11.34
CA LYS A 53 8.38 -13.38 10.95
C LYS A 53 7.73 -12.75 9.72
N LEU A 54 7.49 -13.58 8.69
CA LEU A 54 6.87 -13.17 7.44
C LEU A 54 5.34 -13.27 7.52
N PHE A 55 4.67 -12.21 7.10
CA PHE A 55 3.21 -12.13 6.98
C PHE A 55 2.84 -11.96 5.51
N PRO A 56 2.15 -12.94 4.89
CA PRO A 56 1.80 -12.88 3.48
C PRO A 56 0.81 -11.75 3.21
N LEU A 57 1.03 -11.03 2.11
CA LEU A 57 0.14 -9.98 1.61
C LEU A 57 -0.92 -10.57 0.68
N LYS A 58 -2.14 -10.07 0.79
CA LYS A 58 -3.23 -10.36 -0.16
C LYS A 58 -3.44 -9.16 -1.05
N ARG A 59 -3.59 -9.40 -2.35
CA ARG A 59 -3.81 -8.38 -3.36
C ARG A 59 -5.28 -8.40 -3.78
N TYR A 60 -5.89 -7.23 -3.83
CA TYR A 60 -7.28 -7.05 -4.25
C TYR A 60 -7.33 -5.90 -5.25
N SER A 61 -7.62 -6.23 -6.51
CA SER A 61 -7.71 -5.24 -7.59
C SER A 61 -8.77 -4.19 -7.25
N ASN A 62 -8.60 -2.97 -7.79
CA ASN A 62 -9.67 -1.97 -7.70
C ASN A 62 -10.98 -2.54 -8.30
N GLY A 63 -12.11 -2.33 -7.62
CA GLY A 63 -13.40 -2.95 -7.97
C GLY A 63 -13.59 -4.38 -7.46
N SER A 64 -12.66 -4.94 -6.69
CA SER A 64 -12.88 -6.23 -6.01
C SER A 64 -14.08 -6.15 -5.04
N PRO A 65 -14.88 -7.24 -4.87
CA PRO A 65 -15.93 -7.28 -3.87
C PRO A 65 -15.39 -7.21 -2.42
N LYS A 66 -14.08 -7.31 -2.26
CA LYS A 66 -13.39 -7.13 -0.98
C LYS A 66 -13.21 -5.62 -0.72
N PRO A 67 -13.92 -5.01 0.24
CA PRO A 67 -13.68 -3.62 0.57
C PRO A 67 -12.25 -3.44 1.11
N PRO A 68 -11.61 -2.28 0.84
CA PRO A 68 -10.34 -1.95 1.44
C PRO A 68 -10.45 -1.94 2.97
N LYS A 69 -9.33 -2.17 3.65
CA LYS A 69 -9.26 -2.15 5.11
C LYS A 69 -8.31 -1.06 5.59
N LYS A 70 -8.59 -0.51 6.75
CA LYS A 70 -7.64 0.32 7.48
C LYS A 70 -6.30 -0.41 7.65
N GLY A 71 -5.23 0.25 7.26
CA GLY A 71 -3.86 -0.24 7.25
C GLY A 71 -3.46 -1.01 5.99
N SER A 72 -4.34 -1.13 4.99
CA SER A 72 -3.97 -1.63 3.67
C SER A 72 -3.10 -0.62 2.93
N LEU A 73 -2.20 -1.13 2.10
CA LEU A 73 -1.47 -0.33 1.11
C LEU A 73 -2.33 -0.19 -0.14
N LEU A 74 -2.48 1.04 -0.63
CA LEU A 74 -3.10 1.34 -1.92
C LEU A 74 -1.99 1.71 -2.91
N ILE A 75 -1.93 1.00 -4.03
CA ILE A 75 -0.90 1.16 -5.05
C ILE A 75 -1.55 1.72 -6.31
N CYS A 76 -1.13 2.90 -6.73
CA CYS A 76 -1.56 3.54 -7.97
C CYS A 76 -0.59 3.16 -9.08
N LYS A 77 -1.11 2.46 -10.11
CA LYS A 77 -0.36 2.13 -11.31
C LYS A 77 -0.11 3.40 -12.12
N GLN A 78 1.07 3.48 -12.73
CA GLN A 78 1.37 4.49 -13.74
C GLN A 78 0.51 4.23 -14.99
N THR A 79 -0.08 5.29 -15.54
CA THR A 79 -0.83 5.28 -16.81
C THR A 79 -0.33 6.41 -17.71
N SER A 80 -0.83 6.49 -18.95
CA SER A 80 -0.53 7.61 -19.86
C SER A 80 -0.87 8.97 -19.21
N ASP A 81 -1.96 9.00 -18.47
CA ASP A 81 -2.53 10.22 -17.88
C ASP A 81 -1.92 10.53 -16.49
N PHE A 82 -1.36 9.50 -15.84
CA PHE A 82 -0.70 9.59 -14.54
C PHE A 82 0.71 8.99 -14.63
N PRO A 83 1.72 9.79 -15.04
CA PRO A 83 3.07 9.30 -15.33
C PRO A 83 3.86 8.91 -14.08
N VAL A 84 3.30 9.08 -12.88
CA VAL A 84 3.95 8.74 -11.60
C VAL A 84 3.14 7.67 -10.89
N SER A 85 3.77 6.54 -10.60
CA SER A 85 3.21 5.54 -9.70
C SER A 85 3.27 6.01 -8.24
N HIS A 86 2.29 5.67 -7.42
CA HIS A 86 2.21 6.12 -6.03
C HIS A 86 1.79 5.02 -5.07
N VAL A 87 2.20 5.11 -3.81
CA VAL A 87 1.72 4.23 -2.74
C VAL A 87 1.21 5.07 -1.57
N THR A 88 0.06 4.70 -1.05
CA THR A 88 -0.55 5.33 0.15
C THR A 88 -0.98 4.27 1.15
N VAL A 89 -1.17 4.70 2.40
CA VAL A 89 -1.75 3.86 3.44
C VAL A 89 -3.17 4.29 3.70
N ILE A 90 -4.10 3.34 3.69
CA ILE A 90 -5.50 3.58 4.03
C ILE A 90 -5.61 3.76 5.54
N VAL A 91 -5.80 5.01 6.01
CA VAL A 91 -5.89 5.32 7.44
C VAL A 91 -7.30 5.21 8.00
N ASP A 92 -8.29 5.31 7.13
CA ASP A 92 -9.70 5.10 7.43
C ASP A 92 -10.46 4.67 6.18
N THR A 93 -11.63 4.07 6.37
CA THR A 93 -12.54 3.68 5.29
C THR A 93 -13.95 4.12 5.66
N VAL A 94 -14.41 5.21 5.07
CA VAL A 94 -15.83 5.55 5.11
C VAL A 94 -16.53 4.64 4.10
N ILE A 95 -17.40 3.77 4.58
CA ILE A 95 -18.28 2.99 3.71
C ILE A 95 -19.42 3.94 3.31
N THR A 96 -19.24 4.69 2.22
CA THR A 96 -20.35 5.38 1.58
C THR A 96 -20.94 4.43 0.56
N PHE A 97 -22.12 3.87 0.87
CA PHE A 97 -22.94 3.23 -0.16
C PHE A 97 -23.53 4.33 -1.04
N ILE A 98 -22.91 4.58 -2.20
CA ILE A 98 -23.63 5.24 -3.29
C ILE A 98 -24.29 4.13 -4.09
N SER A 99 -25.53 3.80 -3.73
CA SER A 99 -26.41 3.11 -4.67
C SER A 99 -26.69 4.09 -5.80
N HIS A 100 -25.93 4.03 -6.90
CA HIS A 100 -26.36 4.67 -8.12
C HIS A 100 -27.50 3.82 -8.69
N LEU A 101 -28.74 4.09 -8.25
CA LEU A 101 -29.91 3.85 -9.08
C LEU A 101 -29.87 4.91 -10.17
N GLY A 102 -29.09 4.64 -11.22
CA GLY A 102 -29.03 5.42 -12.44
C GLY A 102 -29.39 4.51 -13.60
N SER A 103 -30.56 4.73 -14.19
CA SER A 103 -31.16 4.00 -15.30
C SER A 103 -30.19 3.72 -16.46
N ASN A 104 -30.29 2.51 -17.01
CA ASN A 104 -30.25 2.18 -18.44
C ASN A 104 -29.53 3.16 -19.37
N LYS A 105 -28.41 2.71 -19.99
CA LYS A 105 -28.36 2.36 -21.42
C LYS A 105 -26.92 2.01 -21.86
N ILE A 106 -26.80 0.80 -22.45
CA ILE A 106 -25.86 0.30 -23.48
C ILE A 106 -24.38 0.66 -23.37
#